data_AF-A0AAW7VL79-F1
#
_entry.id   AF-A0AAW7VL79-F1
#
_cell.length_a   1.000
_cell.length_b   1.000
_cell.length_c   1.000
_cell.angle_alpha   90.00
_cell.angle_beta   90.00
_cell.angle_gamma   90.00
#
_symmetry.space_group_name_H-M   'P 1'
#
loop_
_entity.id
_entity.type
_entity.pdbx_description
1 polymer ?
#
loop_
_entity_poly.entity_id
_entity_poly.type
_entity_poly.pdbx_seq_one_letter_code
_entity_poly.pdbx_strand_id
1 'polypeptide(L)'
;MNKVFSLKYSFLAKGFIAVSELARRVSVKGKLKSASSIIISPITIAIVSYAPPSLAATVNADISYQTFRDFAENKGAFIVGASNIN
;
A
#
# COMPACT_ATOMS: atom_id res chain seq x y z
N MET A 1 40.80 3.45 -1.90
CA MET A 1 39.55 2.65 -1.91
C MET A 1 39.87 1.32 -2.57
N ASN A 2 39.92 0.21 -1.82
CA ASN A 2 40.35 -1.10 -2.34
C ASN A 2 39.12 -1.93 -2.72
N LYS A 3 39.03 -2.36 -3.99
CA LYS A 3 37.97 -3.23 -4.51
C LYS A 3 38.50 -4.66 -4.58
N VAL A 4 37.79 -5.62 -3.99
CA VAL A 4 38.17 -7.04 -4.00
C VAL A 4 37.54 -7.75 -5.20
N PHE A 5 38.36 -8.44 -5.99
CA PHE A 5 37.94 -9.18 -7.19
C PHE A 5 38.42 -10.63 -7.12
N SER A 6 37.60 -11.55 -7.64
CA SER A 6 37.97 -12.95 -7.86
C SER A 6 38.30 -13.19 -9.33
N LEU A 7 39.28 -14.03 -9.62
CA LEU A 7 39.54 -14.50 -10.97
C LEU A 7 38.67 -15.72 -11.27
N LYS A 8 37.90 -15.67 -12.37
CA LYS A 8 37.11 -16.80 -12.87
C LYS A 8 37.47 -17.11 -14.30
N TYR A 9 37.59 -18.39 -14.63
CA TYR A 9 37.83 -18.83 -15.99
C TYR A 9 36.58 -18.58 -16.85
N SER A 10 36.75 -17.87 -17.97
CA SER A 10 35.72 -17.64 -18.98
C SER A 10 36.07 -18.39 -20.25
N PHE A 11 35.19 -19.29 -20.67
CA PHE A 11 35.35 -20.04 -21.93
C PHE A 11 35.29 -19.14 -23.16
N LEU A 12 34.51 -18.05 -23.11
CA LEU A 12 34.40 -17.07 -24.19
C LEU A 12 35.69 -16.28 -24.40
N ALA A 13 36.35 -15.89 -23.30
CA ALA A 13 37.61 -15.15 -23.34
C ALA A 13 38.85 -16.06 -23.41
N LYS A 14 38.68 -17.40 -23.34
CA LYS A 14 39.75 -18.40 -23.20
C LYS A 14 40.78 -18.04 -22.13
N GLY A 15 40.32 -17.52 -20.99
CA GLY A 15 41.21 -17.00 -19.96
C GLY A 15 40.49 -16.64 -18.66
N PHE A 16 41.29 -16.27 -17.65
CA PHE A 16 40.76 -15.80 -16.37
C PHE A 16 40.39 -14.32 -16.45
N ILE A 17 39.14 -14.00 -16.07
CA ILE A 17 38.64 -12.63 -16.00
C ILE A 17 38.38 -12.25 -14.54
N ALA A 18 38.59 -10.97 -14.22
CA ALA A 18 38.29 -10.43 -12.90
C ALA A 18 36.78 -10.21 -12.75
N VAL A 19 36.18 -10.77 -11.71
CA VAL A 19 34.76 -10.66 -11.37
C VAL A 19 34.63 -10.18 -9.92
N SER A 20 33.85 -9.13 -9.69
CA SER A 20 33.61 -8.56 -8.36
C SER A 20 33.05 -9.62 -7.41
N GLU A 21 33.73 -9.88 -6.28
CA GLU A 21 33.28 -10.87 -5.30
C GLU A 21 31.96 -10.48 -4.61
N LEU A 22 31.73 -9.17 -4.51
CA LEU A 22 30.62 -8.57 -3.77
C LEU A 22 29.25 -8.86 -4.39
N ALA A 23 29.18 -9.21 -5.68
CA ALA A 23 27.93 -9.55 -6.36
C ALA A 23 27.47 -11.01 -6.11
N ARG A 24 28.29 -11.86 -5.47
CA ARG A 24 28.03 -13.32 -5.45
C ARG A 24 26.96 -13.76 -4.44
N ARG A 25 26.60 -12.96 -3.45
CA ARG A 25 25.53 -13.31 -2.48
C ARG A 25 24.83 -12.08 -1.92
N VAL A 26 23.97 -11.46 -2.72
CA VAL A 26 22.72 -10.91 -2.17
C VAL A 26 21.60 -11.81 -2.66
N SER A 27 21.47 -12.98 -2.03
CA SER A 27 20.15 -13.59 -1.98
C SER A 27 19.35 -12.69 -1.04
N VAL A 28 18.71 -11.66 -1.61
CA VAL A 28 17.50 -11.18 -0.96
C VAL A 28 16.63 -12.42 -0.95
N LYS A 29 16.37 -12.99 0.23
CA LYS A 29 15.18 -13.82 0.43
C LYS A 29 14.00 -12.88 0.19
N GLY A 30 13.77 -12.54 -1.07
CA GLY A 30 12.60 -11.84 -1.54
C GLY A 30 11.49 -12.82 -1.30
N LYS A 31 10.80 -12.67 -0.17
CA LYS A 31 9.47 -13.22 -0.01
C LYS A 31 8.54 -12.46 -0.96
N LEU A 32 8.75 -12.60 -2.27
CA LEU A 32 7.65 -12.49 -3.22
C LEU A 32 6.87 -13.80 -3.05
N LYS A 33 6.14 -13.87 -1.92
CA LYS A 33 5.08 -14.86 -1.79
C LYS A 33 4.10 -14.52 -2.90
N SER A 34 4.08 -15.39 -3.89
CA SER A 34 3.10 -15.45 -4.97
C SER A 34 1.75 -14.93 -4.48
N ALA A 35 1.25 -13.89 -5.14
CA ALA A 35 -0.09 -13.34 -4.93
C ALA A 35 -1.17 -14.29 -5.47
N SER A 36 -1.09 -15.59 -5.15
CA SER A 36 -1.90 -16.64 -5.77
C SER A 36 -2.59 -17.58 -4.78
N SER A 37 -2.66 -17.22 -3.50
CA SER A 37 -3.61 -17.85 -2.58
C SER A 37 -3.77 -17.01 -1.31
N ILE A 38 -4.44 -15.86 -1.44
CA ILE A 38 -5.14 -15.33 -0.27
C ILE A 38 -6.30 -16.30 -0.04
N ILE A 39 -6.06 -17.34 0.76
CA ILE A 39 -7.14 -18.16 1.32
C ILE A 39 -7.82 -17.26 2.34
N ILE A 40 -8.76 -16.45 1.86
CA ILE A 40 -9.62 -15.62 2.71
C ILE A 40 -10.49 -16.61 3.48
N SER A 41 -10.19 -16.82 4.76
CA SER A 41 -11.00 -17.66 5.64
C SER A 41 -12.44 -17.16 5.61
N PRO A 42 -13.47 -18.03 5.55
CA PRO A 42 -14.88 -17.62 5.55
C PRO A 42 -15.24 -16.74 6.76
N ILE A 43 -14.50 -16.87 7.86
CA ILE A 43 -14.62 -16.02 9.06
C ILE A 43 -14.28 -14.56 8.75
N THR A 44 -13.26 -14.30 7.92
CA THR A 44 -12.88 -12.92 7.57
C THR A 44 -13.90 -12.25 6.66
N ILE A 45 -14.60 -13.01 5.81
CA ILE A 45 -15.74 -12.51 5.02
C ILE A 45 -16.90 -12.17 5.95
N ALA A 46 -17.22 -13.05 6.92
CA ALA A 46 -18.29 -12.81 7.88
C ALA A 46 -18.05 -11.57 8.75
N ILE A 47 -16.81 -11.30 9.17
CA ILE A 47 -16.46 -10.12 9.97
C ILE A 47 -16.61 -8.82 9.17
N VAL A 48 -16.22 -8.81 7.88
CA VAL A 48 -16.39 -7.63 7.02
C VAL A 48 -17.86 -7.41 6.66
N SER A 49 -18.62 -8.49 6.44
CA SER A 49 -20.06 -8.42 6.17
C SER A 49 -20.89 -8.06 7.40
N TYR A 50 -20.40 -8.38 8.60
CA TYR A 50 -20.97 -7.97 9.89
C TYR A 50 -20.27 -6.71 10.42
N ALA A 51 -19.90 -5.78 9.54
CA ALA A 51 -19.75 -4.42 10.01
C ALA A 51 -21.16 -3.98 10.47
N PRO A 52 -21.37 -3.65 11.77
CA PRO A 52 -22.58 -2.94 12.13
C PRO A 52 -22.68 -1.73 11.21
N PRO A 53 -23.88 -1.34 10.73
CA PRO A 53 -24.02 -0.13 9.93
C PRO A 53 -23.27 0.95 10.70
N SER A 54 -22.22 1.50 10.08
CA SER A 54 -21.44 2.58 10.70
C SER A 54 -22.49 3.56 11.20
N LEU A 55 -22.49 3.86 12.50
CA LEU A 55 -23.44 4.77 13.15
C LEU A 55 -23.18 6.20 12.64
N ALA A 56 -23.30 6.41 11.33
CA ALA A 56 -23.56 7.71 10.76
C ALA A 56 -24.93 8.10 11.32
N ALA A 57 -25.01 9.29 11.90
CA ALA A 57 -26.30 9.82 12.32
C ALA A 57 -27.28 9.73 11.14
N THR A 58 -28.48 9.22 11.38
CA THR A 58 -29.53 9.18 10.34
C THR A 58 -29.83 10.60 9.90
N VAL A 59 -29.59 10.90 8.64
CA VAL A 59 -29.85 12.22 8.04
C VAL A 59 -30.94 12.12 6.98
N ASN A 60 -31.56 13.25 6.65
CA ASN A 60 -32.55 13.32 5.59
C ASN A 60 -31.95 12.93 4.23
N ALA A 61 -32.65 12.08 3.47
CA ALA A 61 -32.25 11.63 2.13
C ALA A 61 -32.47 12.67 1.04
N ASP A 62 -33.32 13.68 1.28
CA ASP A 62 -33.59 14.76 0.31
C ASP A 62 -32.42 15.76 0.19
N ILE A 63 -31.54 15.80 1.20
CA ILE A 63 -30.36 16.66 1.24
C ILE A 63 -29.13 15.83 0.88
N SER A 64 -28.28 16.35 0.01
CA SER A 64 -27.03 15.68 -0.36
C SER A 64 -26.22 15.32 0.88
N TYR A 65 -25.80 14.05 0.98
CA TYR A 65 -24.99 13.59 2.10
C TYR A 65 -23.68 14.38 2.26
N GLN A 66 -23.17 14.94 1.16
CA GLN A 66 -21.97 15.76 1.16
C GLN A 66 -22.13 17.02 2.01
N THR A 67 -23.33 17.60 2.10
CA THR A 67 -23.59 18.78 2.94
C THR A 67 -23.28 18.50 4.41
N PHE A 68 -23.70 17.34 4.92
CA PHE A 68 -23.43 16.93 6.30
C PHE A 68 -21.93 16.64 6.54
N ARG A 69 -21.24 16.14 5.52
CA ARG A 69 -19.79 15.88 5.56
C ARG A 69 -18.99 17.18 5.60
N ASP A 70 -19.35 18.13 4.73
CA ASP A 70 -18.73 19.45 4.67
C ASP A 70 -18.99 20.23 5.95
N PHE A 71 -20.20 20.14 6.51
CA PHE A 71 -20.51 20.72 7.82
C PHE A 71 -19.64 20.15 8.94
N ALA A 72 -19.48 18.81 9.01
CA ALA A 72 -18.64 18.17 10.02
C ALA A 72 -17.16 18.53 9.91
N GLU A 73 -16.69 18.83 8.70
CA GLU A 73 -15.28 19.14 8.41
C GLU A 73 -14.98 20.65 8.31
N ASN A 74 -15.97 21.52 8.53
CA ASN A 74 -15.90 22.98 8.30
C ASN A 74 -15.42 23.35 6.88
N LYS A 75 -16.00 22.69 5.87
CA LYS A 75 -15.67 22.86 4.45
C LYS A 75 -16.84 23.47 3.67
N GLY A 76 -16.56 23.82 2.41
CA GLY A 76 -17.55 24.40 1.51
C GLY A 76 -18.08 25.72 2.06
N ALA A 77 -19.40 25.82 2.18
CA ALA A 77 -20.05 27.00 2.76
C ALA A 77 -19.94 27.08 4.30
N PHE A 78 -19.54 25.99 4.98
CA PHE A 78 -19.49 25.86 6.44
C PHE A 78 -18.13 26.24 7.03
N ILE A 79 -17.53 27.32 6.57
CA ILE A 79 -16.29 27.83 7.18
C ILE A 79 -16.57 28.52 8.51
N VAL A 80 -15.57 28.53 9.41
CA VAL A 80 -15.69 29.15 10.72
C VAL A 80 -16.05 30.63 10.58
N GLY A 81 -17.14 31.04 11.24
CA GLY A 81 -17.64 32.42 11.20
C GLY A 81 -18.64 32.72 10.07
N ALA A 82 -18.98 31.75 9.22
CA ALA A 82 -20.05 31.91 8.25
C ALA A 82 -21.42 32.02 8.95
N SER A 83 -22.28 32.90 8.44
CA SER A 83 -23.64 33.14 8.94
C SER A 83 -24.61 33.24 7.76
N ASN A 84 -25.89 32.90 7.96
CA ASN A 84 -26.92 32.88 6.92
C ASN A 84 -26.58 31.97 5.72
N ILE A 85 -26.12 30.74 6.01
CA ILE A 85 -25.84 29.72 4.99
C ILE A 85 -27.19 29.12 4.56
N ASN A 86 -27.47 29.15 3.25
CA ASN A 86 -28.69 28.61 2.63
C ASN A 86 -28.34 27.43 1.72
#